data_AF-A0A377C1Z0-F1
#
_entry.id   AF-A0A377C1Z0-F1
#
_cell.length_a   1.000
_cell.length_b   1.000
_cell.length_c   1.000
_cell.angle_alpha   90.00
_cell.angle_beta   90.00
_cell.angle_gamma   90.00
#
_symmetry.space_group_name_H-M   'P 1'
#
loop_
_entity.id
_entity.type
_entity.pdbx_description
1 polymer ?
#
loop_
_entity_poly.entity_id
_entity_poly.type
_entity_poly.pdbx_seq_one_letter_code
_entity_poly.pdbx_strand_id
1 'polypeptide(L)'
;MTMMCIAGYAMSAAPVVWILCSEIQPLKCRDFGITCSTTTNWVSNMIIGATFLTLLDSIGAAGTFWLYTALNIAFVGITFWLIPETKNVTLEHIERKLMAGEKLRNIGV
;
A
#
# COMPACT_ATOMS: atom_id res chain seq x y z
N MET A 1 -9.78 20.89 6.47
CA MET A 1 -8.56 20.08 6.67
C MET A 1 -8.77 18.64 6.21
N THR A 2 -9.73 17.90 6.76
CA THR A 2 -10.04 16.50 6.39
C THR A 2 -10.28 16.29 4.89
N MET A 3 -11.10 17.11 4.24
CA MET A 3 -11.36 17.01 2.79
C MET A 3 -10.11 17.20 1.92
N MET A 4 -9.16 18.04 2.36
CA MET A 4 -7.91 18.29 1.64
C MET A 4 -6.95 17.09 1.78
N CYS A 5 -6.90 16.47 2.96
CA CYS A 5 -6.15 15.23 3.17
C CYS A 5 -6.72 14.07 2.35
N ILE A 6 -8.05 13.94 2.28
CA ILE A 6 -8.71 12.92 1.47
C ILE A 6 -8.42 13.15 -0.02
N ALA A 7 -8.52 14.39 -0.50
CA ALA A 7 -8.19 14.72 -1.89
C ALA A 7 -6.73 14.41 -2.24
N GLY A 8 -5.78 14.76 -1.36
CA GLY A 8 -4.36 14.43 -1.56
C GLY A 8 -4.10 12.92 -1.60
N TYR A 9 -4.74 12.15 -0.72
CA TYR A 9 -4.66 10.69 -0.71
C TYR A 9 -5.24 10.07 -1.99
N ALA A 10 -6.41 10.56 -2.42
CA ALA A 10 -7.10 10.07 -3.61
C ALA A 10 -6.32 10.33 -4.92
N MET A 11 -5.55 11.42 -4.98
CA MET A 11 -4.73 11.74 -6.17
C MET A 11 -3.38 11.03 -6.21
N SER A 12 -2.88 10.51 -5.08
CA SER A 12 -1.53 9.96 -4.97
C SER A 12 -1.54 8.50 -4.52
N ALA A 13 -1.50 8.26 -3.21
CA ALA A 13 -1.26 6.91 -2.67
C ALA A 13 -2.33 5.89 -3.07
N ALA A 14 -3.60 6.31 -3.16
CA ALA A 14 -4.69 5.41 -3.51
C ALA A 14 -4.50 4.75 -4.90
N PRO A 15 -4.41 5.49 -6.03
CA PRO A 15 -4.23 4.88 -7.34
C PRO A 15 -2.88 4.18 -7.48
N VAL A 16 -1.81 4.73 -6.89
CA VAL A 16 -0.46 4.16 -7.02
C VAL A 16 -0.36 2.76 -6.40
N VAL A 17 -0.95 2.54 -5.22
CA VAL A 17 -0.91 1.23 -4.56
C VAL A 17 -1.62 0.15 -5.39
N TRP A 18 -2.76 0.50 -6.03
CA TRP A 18 -3.49 -0.44 -6.88
C TRP A 18 -2.74 -0.75 -8.18
N ILE A 19 -2.11 0.27 -8.78
CA ILE A 19 -1.26 0.09 -9.97
C ILE A 19 -0.09 -0.83 -9.64
N LEU A 20 0.62 -0.54 -8.54
CA LEU A 20 1.76 -1.34 -8.09
C LEU A 20 1.39 -2.81 -7.83
N CYS A 21 0.23 -3.06 -7.21
CA CYS A 21 -0.28 -4.43 -7.03
C CYS A 21 -0.43 -5.17 -8.37
N SER A 22 -0.85 -4.48 -9.43
CA SER A 22 -1.00 -5.08 -10.76
C SER A 22 0.34 -5.24 -11.52
N GLU A 23 1.33 -4.40 -11.22
CA GLU A 23 2.64 -4.39 -11.88
C GLU A 23 3.64 -5.39 -11.30
N ILE A 24 3.64 -5.57 -9.97
CA ILE A 24 4.58 -6.49 -9.29
C ILE A 24 4.19 -7.96 -9.50
N GLN A 25 2.92 -8.24 -9.77
CA GLN A 25 2.41 -9.61 -9.76
C GLN A 25 2.67 -10.35 -11.08
N PRO A 26 3.19 -11.59 -11.02
CA PRO A 26 3.53 -12.38 -12.20
C PRO A 26 2.28 -12.76 -12.99
N LEU A 27 2.39 -12.74 -14.32
CA LEU A 27 1.23 -12.87 -15.22
C LEU A 27 0.45 -14.17 -15.00
N LYS A 28 1.13 -15.27 -14.64
CA LYS A 28 0.51 -16.58 -14.41
C LYS A 28 -0.34 -16.67 -13.15
N CYS A 29 -0.10 -15.82 -12.15
CA CYS A 29 -0.78 -15.87 -10.85
C CYS A 29 -1.33 -14.51 -10.41
N ARG A 30 -1.48 -13.57 -11.35
CA ARG A 30 -1.95 -12.21 -11.09
C ARG A 30 -3.31 -12.20 -10.40
N ASP A 31 -4.27 -13.00 -10.86
CA ASP A 31 -5.61 -13.02 -10.28
C ASP A 31 -5.61 -13.42 -8.80
N PHE A 32 -4.78 -14.41 -8.43
CA PHE A 32 -4.60 -14.82 -7.04
C PHE A 32 -3.96 -13.70 -6.21
N GLY A 33 -2.90 -13.09 -6.74
CA GLY A 33 -2.22 -11.99 -6.05
C GLY A 33 -3.13 -10.78 -5.84
N ILE A 34 -3.93 -10.38 -6.84
CA ILE A 34 -4.84 -9.23 -6.74
C ILE A 34 -5.91 -9.55 -5.70
N THR A 35 -6.39 -10.79 -5.67
CA THR A 35 -7.35 -11.25 -4.66
C THR A 35 -6.78 -11.12 -3.26
N CYS A 36 -5.56 -11.61 -3.00
CA CYS A 36 -4.90 -11.48 -1.69
C CYS A 36 -4.70 -10.01 -1.28
N SER A 37 -4.24 -9.15 -2.19
CA SER A 37 -4.08 -7.70 -1.93
C SER A 37 -5.42 -7.05 -1.58
N THR A 38 -6.48 -7.38 -2.33
CA THR A 38 -7.82 -6.85 -2.12
C THR A 38 -8.41 -7.33 -0.80
N THR A 39 -8.31 -8.64 -0.49
CA THR A 39 -8.75 -9.19 0.80
C THR A 39 -8.02 -8.51 1.96
N THR A 40 -6.70 -8.32 1.86
CA THR A 40 -5.92 -7.64 2.91
C THR A 40 -6.38 -6.19 3.11
N ASN A 41 -6.70 -5.49 2.02
CA ASN A 41 -7.24 -4.14 2.07
C ASN A 41 -8.59 -4.09 2.80
N TRP A 42 -9.54 -4.97 2.44
CA TRP A 42 -10.85 -5.04 3.08
C TRP A 42 -10.78 -5.46 4.56
N VAL A 43 -9.92 -6.41 4.90
CA VAL A 43 -9.69 -6.82 6.30
C VAL A 43 -9.12 -5.66 7.11
N SER A 44 -8.13 -4.94 6.57
CA SER A 44 -7.57 -3.76 7.22
C SER A 44 -8.61 -2.66 7.40
N ASN A 45 -9.47 -2.45 6.39
CA ASN A 45 -10.58 -1.50 6.48
C ASN A 45 -11.58 -1.89 7.57
N MET A 46 -11.93 -3.17 7.69
CA MET A 46 -12.81 -3.69 8.73
C MET A 46 -12.21 -3.47 10.13
N ILE A 47 -10.91 -3.75 10.31
CA ILE A 47 -10.21 -3.52 11.58
C ILE A 47 -10.24 -2.04 11.94
N ILE A 48 -9.94 -1.14 11.01
CA ILE A 48 -10.00 0.30 11.24
C ILE A 48 -11.42 0.72 11.61
N GLY A 49 -12.43 0.25 10.87
CA GLY A 49 -13.83 0.56 11.16
C GLY A 49 -14.27 0.12 12.56
N ALA A 50 -13.86 -1.06 13.01
CA ALA A 50 -14.18 -1.59 14.33
C ALA A 50 -13.41 -0.89 15.47
N THR A 51 -12.15 -0.51 15.22
CA THR A 51 -11.28 0.08 16.25
C THR A 51 -11.42 1.60 16.36
N PHE A 52 -11.83 2.28 15.28
CA PHE A 52 -11.85 3.75 15.21
C PHE A 52 -12.68 4.40 16.32
N LEU A 53 -13.94 3.95 16.52
CA LEU A 53 -14.80 4.48 17.57
C LEU A 53 -14.23 4.20 18.97
N THR A 54 -13.70 3.00 19.20
CA THR A 54 -13.09 2.60 20.47
C THR A 54 -11.85 3.45 20.80
N LEU A 55 -11.00 3.75 19.81
CA LEU A 55 -9.85 4.63 20.00
C LEU A 55 -10.28 6.07 20.26
N LEU A 56 -11.29 6.54 19.53
CA LEU A 56 -11.78 7.90 19.67
C LEU A 56 -12.36 8.17 21.06
N ASP A 57 -13.06 7.19 21.65
CA ASP A 57 -13.58 7.27 23.02
C ASP A 57 -12.50 7.09 24.10
N SER A 58 -11.47 6.27 23.85
CA SER A 58 -10.43 5.96 24.84
C SER A 58 -9.33 7.02 24.95
N ILE A 59 -8.72 7.40 23.82
CA ILE A 59 -7.55 8.30 23.76
C ILE A 59 -7.88 9.67 23.17
N GLY A 60 -9.15 9.90 22.80
CA GLY A 60 -9.62 11.13 22.19
C GLY A 60 -9.23 11.28 20.72
N ALA A 61 -9.85 12.26 20.05
CA ALA A 61 -9.58 12.53 18.63
C ALA A 61 -8.10 12.82 18.37
N ALA A 62 -7.45 13.67 19.19
CA ALA A 62 -6.05 14.06 18.99
C ALA A 62 -5.09 12.86 19.07
N GLY A 63 -5.25 11.97 20.06
CA GLY A 63 -4.42 10.77 20.20
C GLY A 63 -4.62 9.79 19.05
N THR A 64 -5.86 9.63 18.61
CA THR A 64 -6.22 8.75 17.48
C THR A 64 -5.59 9.25 16.17
N PHE A 65 -5.66 10.55 15.88
CA PHE A 65 -5.02 11.12 14.69
C PHE A 65 -3.49 10.99 14.73
N TRP A 66 -2.85 11.24 15.87
CA TRP A 66 -1.39 11.05 16.01
C TRP A 66 -0.96 9.60 15.80
N LEU A 67 -1.74 8.62 16.28
CA LEU A 67 -1.47 7.21 16.02
C LEU A 67 -1.53 6.89 14.52
N TYR A 68 -2.57 7.33 13.83
CA TYR A 68 -2.68 7.13 12.37
C TYR A 68 -1.59 7.88 11.60
N THR A 69 -1.15 9.04 12.07
CA THR A 69 0.01 9.75 11.50
C THR A 69 1.29 8.93 11.64
N ALA A 70 1.56 8.36 12.82
CA ALA A 70 2.73 7.50 13.02
C ALA A 70 2.70 6.26 12.12
N LEU A 71 1.54 5.62 11.95
CA LEU A 71 1.35 4.51 11.01
C LEU A 71 1.60 4.93 9.55
N ASN A 72 1.15 6.12 9.15
CA ASN A 72 1.43 6.66 7.81
C ASN A 72 2.92 6.94 7.58
N ILE A 73 3.63 7.47 8.58
CA ILE A 73 5.08 7.69 8.49
C ILE A 73 5.82 6.36 8.33
N ALA A 74 5.42 5.33 9.09
CA ALA A 74 5.98 3.99 8.94
C ALA A 74 5.70 3.42 7.53
N PHE A 75 4.49 3.60 7.00
CA PHE A 75 4.13 3.20 5.65
C PHE A 75 5.01 3.88 4.58
N VAL A 76 5.24 5.19 4.71
CA VAL A 76 6.13 5.94 3.80
C VAL A 76 7.56 5.39 3.88
N GLY A 77 8.06 5.13 5.10
CA GLY A 77 9.40 4.56 5.30
C GLY A 77 9.57 3.17 4.67
N ILE A 78 8.60 2.28 4.88
CA ILE A 78 8.58 0.94 4.28
C ILE A 78 8.50 1.03 2.76
N THR A 79 7.65 1.91 2.23
CA THR A 79 7.51 2.14 0.79
C THR A 79 8.84 2.53 0.17
N PHE A 80 9.55 3.49 0.78
CA PHE A 80 10.85 3.95 0.28
C PHE A 80 11.95 2.87 0.30
N TRP A 81 11.86 1.90 1.23
CA TRP A 81 12.88 0.87 1.38
C TRP A 81 12.61 -0.41 0.59
N LEU A 82 11.34 -0.83 0.49
CA LEU A 82 10.97 -2.13 -0.06
C LEU A 82 10.39 -2.04 -1.48
N ILE A 83 9.72 -0.93 -1.84
CA ILE A 83 9.03 -0.83 -3.12
C ILE A 83 9.99 -0.28 -4.18
N PRO A 84 10.31 -1.05 -5.23
CA PRO A 84 11.10 -0.56 -6.35
C PRO A 84 10.28 0.40 -7.22
N GLU A 85 10.97 1.29 -7.94
CA GLU A 85 10.36 2.12 -8.98
C GLU A 85 10.09 1.27 -10.23
N THR A 86 8.81 1.01 -10.52
CA THR A 86 8.37 0.17 -11.64
C THR A 86 8.16 0.96 -12.94
N LYS A 87 8.27 2.30 -12.90
CA LYS A 87 8.02 3.17 -14.04
C LYS A 87 8.93 2.86 -15.24
N ASN A 88 8.31 2.76 -16.42
CA ASN A 88 8.96 2.48 -17.72
C ASN A 88 9.62 1.08 -17.85
N VAL A 89 9.33 0.16 -16.94
CA VAL A 89 9.81 -1.23 -17.03
C VAL A 89 8.68 -2.13 -17.53
N THR A 90 8.97 -3.03 -18.47
CA THR A 90 7.95 -3.98 -18.94
C THR A 90 7.64 -5.01 -17.85
N LEU A 91 6.38 -5.42 -17.76
CA LEU A 91 5.92 -6.48 -16.85
C LEU A 91 6.75 -7.77 -16.98
N GLU A 92 7.12 -8.13 -18.22
CA GLU A 92 7.93 -9.32 -18.52
C GLU A 92 9.34 -9.23 -17.94
N HIS A 93 9.92 -8.03 -17.87
CA HIS A 93 11.24 -7.80 -17.28
C HIS A 93 11.18 -7.88 -15.74
N ILE A 94 10.12 -7.33 -15.15
CA ILE A 94 9.83 -7.43 -13.71
C ILE A 94 9.65 -8.90 -13.33
N GLU A 95 8.83 -9.65 -14.08
CA GLU A 95 8.58 -11.08 -13.84
C GLU A 95 9.88 -11.90 -13.98
N ARG A 96 10.70 -11.62 -14.99
CA ARG A 96 11.98 -12.34 -15.18
C ARG A 96 12.95 -12.11 -14.02
N LYS A 97 13.09 -10.87 -13.54
CA LYS A 97 13.93 -10.55 -12.37
C LYS A 97 13.39 -11.13 -11.08
N LEU A 98 12.06 -11.11 -10.89
CA LEU A 98 11.40 -11.72 -9.73
C LEU A 98 11.63 -13.24 -9.70
N MET A 99 11.48 -13.91 -10.85
CA MET A 99 11.74 -15.35 -11.01
C MET A 99 13.23 -15.71 -10.88
N ALA A 100 14.13 -14.77 -11.16
CA ALA A 100 15.58 -14.92 -10.94
C ALA A 100 15.99 -14.78 -9.46
N GLY A 101 15.06 -14.46 -8.56
CA GLY A 101 15.31 -14.30 -7.12
C GLY A 101 15.98 -12.97 -6.75
N GLU A 102 15.91 -11.97 -7.62
CA GLU A 102 16.44 -10.64 -7.31
C GLU A 102 15.61 -9.98 -6.19
N LYS A 103 16.29 -9.22 -5.33
CA LYS A 103 15.62 -8.48 -4.25
C LYS A 103 14.64 -7.49 -4.88
N LEU A 104 13.40 -7.43 -4.36
CA LEU A 104 12.32 -6.54 -4.83
C LEU A 104 12.81 -5.13 -5.16
N ARG A 105 13.63 -4.53 -4.29
CA ARG A 105 14.23 -3.20 -4.48
C ARG A 105 15.02 -3.02 -5.79
N ASN A 106 15.63 -4.07 -6.32
CA ASN A 106 16.47 -4.03 -7.53
C ASN A 106 15.72 -4.46 -8.80
N ILE A 107 14.44 -4.79 -8.68
CA ILE A 107 13.63 -5.24 -9.81
C ILE A 107 13.29 -4.07 -10.74
N GLY A 108 13.04 -2.90 -10.15
CA GLY A 108 12.82 -1.62 -10.83
C GLY A 108 14.08 -0.99 -11.43
N VAL A 109 13.97 0.29 -11.76
CA VAL A 109 15.08 1.15 -12.24
C VAL A 109 15.93 1.64 -11.07
#